data_AF-A0A2P6W5U9-F1
#
_entry.id   AF-A0A2P6W5U9-F1
#
_cell.length_a   1.000
_cell.length_b   1.000
_cell.length_c   1.000
_cell.angle_alpha   90.00
_cell.angle_beta   90.00
_cell.angle_gamma   90.00
#
_symmetry.space_group_name_H-M   'P 1'
#
loop_
_entity.id
_entity.type
_entity.pdbx_description
1 polymer ?
#
loop_
_entity_poly.entity_id
_entity_poly.type
_entity_poly.pdbx_seq_one_letter_code
_entity_poly.pdbx_strand_id
1 'polypeptide(L)'
;MADLKQYGVLVVGLLMAGGFAFGGMASYSSMIDSGGGGEDSQIEAELPEKNFIDGDYNLSVNERMYLTLREDVVFVSAVYNTSEQKKQLMELKNITENFKGRAYISVENASTSTTASAYTIPEYPNVLVYGYMTSRQQTPAQAEKISEQSIASTICRTMNNWGDVRAYCASV
;
A
#
# COMPACT_ATOMS: atom_id res chain seq x y z
N MET A 1 -19.83 40.75 -44.44
CA MET A 1 -18.81 41.30 -43.52
C MET A 1 -19.38 41.24 -42.11
N ALA A 2 -18.89 40.30 -41.30
CA ALA A 2 -19.13 40.26 -39.86
C ALA A 2 -17.77 39.90 -39.25
N ASP A 3 -17.16 40.90 -38.62
CA ASP A 3 -15.83 40.89 -38.04
C ASP A 3 -16.01 40.62 -36.54
N LEU A 4 -15.79 39.37 -36.13
CA LEU A 4 -15.78 38.97 -34.73
C LEU A 4 -14.31 38.74 -34.35
N LYS A 5 -13.63 39.83 -33.96
CA LYS A 5 -12.33 39.77 -33.27
C LYS A 5 -12.52 39.04 -31.95
N GLN A 6 -12.28 37.74 -31.97
CA GLN A 6 -12.19 36.90 -30.79
C GLN A 6 -10.86 36.15 -30.83
N TYR A 7 -10.19 36.20 -29.68
CA TYR A 7 -9.11 35.31 -29.25
C TYR A 7 -7.74 35.46 -29.91
N GLY A 8 -6.94 36.36 -29.33
CA GLY A 8 -5.50 36.17 -29.22
C GLY A 8 -5.20 34.94 -28.36
N VAL A 9 -4.90 33.82 -29.03
CA VAL A 9 -3.63 33.09 -28.94
C VAL A 9 -2.95 33.00 -27.55
N LEU A 10 -3.13 31.83 -26.91
CA LEU A 10 -2.06 30.85 -26.59
C LEU A 10 -1.07 31.15 -25.44
N VAL A 11 -1.20 30.39 -24.33
CA VAL A 11 -0.08 29.69 -23.62
C VAL A 11 -0.72 28.47 -22.89
N VAL A 12 -0.64 27.28 -23.48
CA VAL A 12 0.21 26.15 -23.04
C VAL A 12 0.06 25.79 -21.56
N GLY A 13 -0.74 24.75 -21.31
CA GLY A 13 -0.78 23.98 -20.08
C GLY A 13 -1.17 22.55 -20.44
N LEU A 14 -0.22 21.82 -21.01
CA LEU A 14 -0.33 20.44 -21.45
C LEU A 14 -0.44 19.53 -20.20
N LEU A 15 -1.63 19.45 -19.60
CA LEU A 15 -1.96 18.39 -18.66
C LEU A 15 -2.38 17.19 -19.48
N MET A 16 -1.42 16.27 -19.64
CA MET A 16 -1.59 15.02 -20.34
C MET A 16 -2.83 14.29 -19.84
N ALA A 17 -3.83 14.23 -20.72
CA ALA A 17 -4.68 13.07 -20.83
C ALA A 17 -3.78 11.85 -21.13
N GLY A 18 -3.56 11.03 -20.12
CA GLY A 18 -3.13 9.64 -20.23
C GLY A 18 -3.93 8.91 -19.17
N GLY A 19 -5.04 8.28 -19.50
CA GLY A 19 -5.04 7.15 -20.41
C GLY A 19 -4.81 5.92 -19.54
N PHE A 20 -5.91 5.21 -19.27
CA PHE A 20 -5.92 3.93 -18.57
C PHE A 20 -4.84 3.01 -19.17
N ALA A 21 -3.87 2.64 -18.34
CA ALA A 21 -2.99 1.51 -18.56
C ALA A 21 -3.12 0.59 -17.34
N PHE A 22 -4.28 -0.06 -17.20
CA PHE A 22 -4.40 -1.28 -16.41
C PHE A 22 -3.85 -2.42 -17.27
N GLY A 23 -2.52 -2.56 -17.26
CA GLY A 23 -1.79 -3.65 -17.86
C GLY A 23 -0.69 -4.04 -16.89
N GLY A 24 -0.86 -5.16 -16.19
CA GLY A 24 0.08 -5.62 -15.17
C GLY A 24 -0.45 -6.79 -14.37
N MET A 25 -0.46 -7.96 -15.01
CA MET A 25 -0.35 -9.31 -14.44
C MET A 25 -1.37 -9.76 -13.38
N ALA A 26 -2.28 -10.63 -13.83
CA ALA A 26 -2.97 -11.56 -12.97
C ALA A 26 -1.96 -12.55 -12.37
N SER A 27 -1.70 -12.46 -11.08
CA SER A 27 -1.11 -13.56 -10.30
C SER A 27 -2.19 -14.62 -10.07
N TYR A 28 -2.42 -15.46 -11.09
CA TYR A 28 -3.04 -16.76 -10.88
C TYR A 28 -2.00 -17.67 -10.21
N SER A 29 -2.04 -17.75 -8.88
CA SER A 29 -1.31 -18.78 -8.12
C SER A 29 -2.09 -19.15 -6.87
N SER A 30 -3.11 -20.00 -7.04
CA SER A 30 -3.32 -21.22 -6.24
C SER A 30 -4.75 -21.75 -6.41
N MET A 31 -5.02 -22.39 -7.56
CA MET A 31 -5.90 -23.56 -7.58
C MET A 31 -4.99 -24.78 -7.78
N ILE A 32 -4.43 -25.34 -6.71
CA ILE A 32 -3.98 -26.74 -6.72
C ILE A 32 -4.42 -27.41 -5.42
N ASP A 33 -5.10 -28.51 -5.69
CA ASP A 33 -5.68 -29.54 -4.85
C ASP A 33 -4.61 -30.30 -4.04
N SER A 34 -5.12 -31.01 -3.04
CA SER A 34 -4.50 -32.00 -2.17
C SER A 34 -3.25 -32.77 -2.67
N GLY A 35 -2.24 -32.88 -1.80
CA GLY A 35 -1.33 -34.03 -1.76
C GLY A 35 0.18 -33.72 -1.76
N GLY A 36 0.81 -33.86 -0.58
CA GLY A 36 2.15 -34.44 -0.40
C GLY A 36 3.38 -33.80 -1.07
N GLY A 37 4.33 -33.36 -0.23
CA GLY A 37 5.73 -33.15 -0.63
C GLY A 37 6.13 -31.68 -0.67
N GLY A 38 7.00 -31.27 0.27
CA GLY A 38 7.54 -29.92 0.32
C GLY A 38 8.46 -29.66 -0.87
N GLU A 39 7.92 -28.99 -1.88
CA GLU A 39 8.70 -28.18 -2.80
C GLU A 39 8.75 -26.77 -2.24
N ASP A 40 9.96 -26.29 -2.00
CA ASP A 40 10.29 -24.92 -1.61
C ASP A 40 9.78 -24.00 -2.72
N SER A 41 8.50 -23.62 -2.62
CA SER A 41 7.83 -22.78 -3.59
C SER A 41 8.50 -21.42 -3.49
N GLN A 42 9.42 -21.14 -4.42
CA GLN A 42 10.09 -19.85 -4.48
C GLN A 42 9.00 -18.77 -4.60
N ILE A 43 8.89 -17.94 -3.57
CA ILE A 43 7.97 -16.81 -3.58
C ILE A 43 8.53 -15.81 -4.58
N GLU A 44 7.99 -15.81 -5.80
CA GLU A 44 8.27 -14.81 -6.82
C GLU A 44 7.35 -13.61 -6.57
N ALA A 45 7.86 -12.63 -5.84
CA ALA A 45 7.18 -11.37 -5.60
C ALA A 45 8.12 -10.21 -5.88
N GLU A 46 7.59 -9.15 -6.49
CA GLU A 46 8.31 -7.91 -6.78
C GLU A 46 7.67 -6.74 -6.03
N LEU A 47 8.48 -5.73 -5.71
CA LEU A 47 7.95 -4.50 -5.13
C LEU A 47 7.03 -3.81 -6.14
N PRO A 48 5.90 -3.24 -5.68
CA PRO A 48 5.07 -2.40 -6.53
C PRO A 48 5.86 -1.22 -7.11
N GLU A 49 5.55 -0.80 -8.33
CA GLU A 49 6.18 0.38 -8.94
C GLU A 49 5.85 1.69 -8.20
N LYS A 50 4.69 1.73 -7.53
CA LYS A 50 4.20 2.91 -6.81
C LYS A 50 4.09 2.58 -5.33
N ASN A 51 4.56 3.51 -4.51
CA ASN A 51 4.47 3.46 -3.05
C ASN A 51 3.09 3.86 -2.51
N PHE A 52 2.19 4.37 -3.35
CA PHE A 52 0.83 4.71 -2.97
C PHE A 52 -0.15 4.29 -4.06
N ILE A 53 -1.23 3.60 -3.67
CA ILE A 53 -2.34 3.25 -4.56
C ILE A 53 -3.70 3.40 -3.88
N ASP A 54 -4.71 3.68 -4.71
CA ASP A 54 -6.13 3.54 -4.36
C ASP A 54 -6.60 2.17 -4.87
N GLY A 55 -6.54 1.16 -4.00
CA GLY A 55 -6.71 -0.25 -4.34
C GLY A 55 -5.80 -1.17 -3.54
N ASP A 56 -5.78 -2.46 -3.88
CA ASP A 56 -4.87 -3.46 -3.32
C ASP A 56 -3.68 -3.68 -4.28
N TYR A 57 -2.50 -3.96 -3.73
CA TYR A 57 -1.31 -4.29 -4.53
C TYR A 57 -1.40 -5.67 -5.20
N ASN A 58 -2.47 -6.43 -4.95
CA ASN A 58 -2.67 -7.82 -5.38
C ASN A 58 -1.55 -8.75 -4.89
N LEU A 59 -0.91 -8.38 -3.78
CA LEU A 59 0.06 -9.19 -3.08
C LEU A 59 -0.65 -9.90 -1.93
N SER A 60 -0.53 -11.22 -1.88
CA SER A 60 -0.91 -12.03 -0.74
C SER A 60 -0.14 -11.61 0.51
N VAL A 61 -0.67 -11.96 1.68
CA VAL A 61 0.01 -11.73 2.97
C VAL A 61 1.43 -12.32 2.96
N ASN A 62 1.62 -13.49 2.36
CA ASN A 62 2.92 -14.15 2.30
C ASN A 62 3.92 -13.38 1.44
N GLU A 63 3.49 -12.85 0.30
CA GLU A 63 4.35 -12.06 -0.59
C GLU A 63 4.72 -10.73 0.06
N ARG A 64 3.77 -10.05 0.72
CA ARG A 64 4.07 -8.82 1.49
C ARG A 64 5.09 -9.09 2.57
N MET A 65 4.90 -10.14 3.37
CA MET A 65 5.86 -10.54 4.41
C MET A 65 7.26 -10.85 3.83
N TYR A 66 7.31 -11.63 2.75
CA TYR A 66 8.57 -11.95 2.07
C TYR A 66 9.30 -10.66 1.63
N LEU A 67 8.58 -9.73 0.99
CA LEU A 67 9.13 -8.46 0.54
C LEU A 67 9.59 -7.57 1.69
N THR A 68 8.86 -7.54 2.83
CA THR A 68 9.30 -6.74 4.00
C THR A 68 10.65 -7.17 4.53
N LEU A 69 10.94 -8.47 4.54
CA LEU A 69 12.22 -9.00 5.02
C LEU A 69 13.35 -8.89 4.00
N ARG A 70 13.01 -9.03 2.71
CA ARG A 70 13.99 -9.05 1.62
C ARG A 70 14.45 -7.65 1.22
N GLU A 71 13.53 -6.69 1.21
CA GLU A 71 13.77 -5.35 0.64
C GLU A 71 13.78 -4.24 1.72
N ASP A 72 13.64 -4.60 3.00
CA ASP A 72 13.57 -3.67 4.14
C ASP A 72 12.48 -2.58 3.97
N VAL A 73 11.29 -3.00 3.53
CA VAL A 73 10.12 -2.15 3.27
C VAL A 73 8.95 -2.48 4.20
N VAL A 74 8.03 -1.53 4.39
CA VAL A 74 6.74 -1.77 5.05
C VAL A 74 5.58 -1.68 4.06
N PHE A 75 4.57 -2.53 4.26
CA PHE A 75 3.27 -2.38 3.62
C PHE A 75 2.25 -1.86 4.63
N VAL A 76 1.47 -0.87 4.22
CA VAL A 76 0.44 -0.22 5.05
C VAL A 76 -0.90 -0.37 4.33
N SER A 77 -1.77 -1.19 4.87
CA SER A 77 -3.12 -1.41 4.34
C SER A 77 -4.11 -0.57 5.12
N ALA A 78 -4.59 0.49 4.48
CA ALA A 78 -5.59 1.40 4.99
C ALA A 78 -6.97 0.98 4.47
N VAL A 79 -7.73 0.25 5.28
CA VAL A 79 -8.97 -0.40 4.86
C VAL A 79 -10.21 0.43 5.22
N TYR A 80 -11.12 0.60 4.27
CA TYR A 80 -12.36 1.36 4.44
C TYR A 80 -13.61 0.59 4.02
N ASN A 81 -14.77 1.01 4.55
CA ASN A 81 -16.10 0.50 4.16
C ASN A 81 -16.98 1.54 3.47
N THR A 82 -16.67 2.83 3.61
CA THR A 82 -17.48 3.91 3.02
C THR A 82 -16.62 4.89 2.23
N SER A 83 -17.24 5.58 1.27
CA SER A 83 -16.56 6.59 0.46
C SER A 83 -16.01 7.76 1.28
N GLU A 84 -16.62 8.07 2.43
CA GLU A 84 -16.13 9.14 3.30
C GLU A 84 -14.84 8.74 4.03
N GLN A 85 -14.80 7.51 4.55
CA GLN A 85 -13.58 6.93 5.12
C GLN A 85 -12.47 6.85 4.10
N LYS A 86 -12.80 6.48 2.84
CA LYS A 86 -11.83 6.50 1.74
C LYS A 86 -11.18 7.88 1.59
N LYS A 87 -11.97 8.96 1.52
CA LYS A 87 -11.43 10.32 1.36
C LYS A 87 -10.45 10.67 2.48
N GLN A 88 -10.80 10.33 3.73
CA GLN A 88 -9.92 10.53 4.88
C GLN A 88 -8.60 9.76 4.72
N LEU A 89 -8.64 8.50 4.27
CA LEU A 89 -7.43 7.68 4.10
C LEU A 89 -6.58 8.10 2.89
N MET A 90 -7.16 8.77 1.89
CA MET A 90 -6.40 9.30 0.75
C MET A 90 -5.39 10.38 1.16
N GLU A 91 -5.59 11.02 2.32
CA GLU A 91 -4.63 11.99 2.89
C GLU A 91 -3.30 11.33 3.27
N LEU A 92 -3.27 10.01 3.47
CA LEU A 92 -2.06 9.25 3.80
C LEU A 92 -1.04 9.20 2.67
N LYS A 93 -1.37 9.67 1.46
CA LYS A 93 -0.46 9.67 0.31
C LYS A 93 0.89 10.30 0.61
N ASN A 94 0.90 11.39 1.39
CA ASN A 94 2.11 12.15 1.68
C ASN A 94 3.04 11.42 2.67
N ILE A 95 2.52 10.46 3.44
CA ILE A 95 3.34 9.68 4.38
C ILE A 95 4.44 8.92 3.64
N THR A 96 4.20 8.48 2.41
CA THR A 96 5.23 7.77 1.62
C THR A 96 6.53 8.57 1.45
N GLU A 97 6.44 9.90 1.35
CA GLU A 97 7.59 10.80 1.22
C GLU A 97 8.42 10.82 2.51
N ASN A 98 7.75 10.80 3.67
CA ASN A 98 8.42 10.76 4.96
C ASN A 98 9.30 9.52 5.06
N PHE A 99 8.92 8.39 4.44
CA PHE A 99 9.60 7.09 4.51
C PHE A 99 10.59 6.79 3.37
N LYS A 100 11.06 7.81 2.63
CA LYS A 100 12.10 7.67 1.58
C LYS A 100 11.81 6.53 0.59
N GLY A 101 10.54 6.27 0.30
CA GLY A 101 10.14 5.17 -0.59
C GLY A 101 10.19 3.77 0.04
N ARG A 102 10.33 3.63 1.36
CA ARG A 102 10.25 2.33 2.06
C ARG A 102 8.85 1.98 2.57
N ALA A 103 7.91 2.94 2.55
CA ALA A 103 6.51 2.68 2.89
C ALA A 103 5.67 2.54 1.63
N TYR A 104 4.95 1.42 1.53
CA TYR A 104 4.00 1.10 0.47
C TYR A 104 2.59 1.12 1.04
N ILE A 105 1.83 2.14 0.70
CA ILE A 105 0.49 2.39 1.26
C ILE A 105 -0.56 2.03 0.23
N SER A 106 -1.52 1.18 0.63
CA SER A 106 -2.70 0.83 -0.14
C SER A 106 -3.95 1.31 0.59
N VAL A 107 -4.82 2.04 -0.11
CA VAL A 107 -6.15 2.40 0.41
C VAL A 107 -7.17 1.40 -0.15
N GLU A 108 -7.59 0.45 0.66
CA GLU A 108 -8.26 -0.78 0.23
C GLU A 108 -9.75 -0.77 0.63
N ASN A 109 -10.64 -1.15 -0.30
CA ASN A 109 -12.04 -1.42 0.05
C ASN A 109 -12.12 -2.76 0.78
N ALA A 110 -12.74 -2.81 1.96
CA ALA A 110 -12.82 -4.05 2.75
C ALA A 110 -13.50 -5.20 2.00
N SER A 111 -14.42 -4.91 1.07
CA SER A 111 -15.15 -5.93 0.32
C SER A 111 -14.27 -6.69 -0.68
N THR A 112 -13.12 -6.12 -1.07
CA THR A 112 -12.21 -6.68 -2.07
C THR A 112 -10.77 -6.76 -1.59
N SER A 113 -10.53 -6.41 -0.33
CA SER A 113 -9.19 -6.30 0.26
C SER A 113 -8.65 -7.69 0.61
N THR A 114 -7.42 -7.97 0.19
CA THR A 114 -6.68 -9.16 0.62
C THR A 114 -6.47 -9.12 2.13
N THR A 115 -6.21 -7.92 2.68
CA THR A 115 -6.03 -7.67 4.11
C THR A 115 -7.29 -7.99 4.91
N ALA A 116 -8.44 -7.46 4.50
CA ALA A 116 -9.73 -7.69 5.18
C ALA A 116 -10.19 -9.14 5.07
N SER A 117 -9.79 -9.85 4.02
CA SER A 117 -10.06 -11.28 3.86
C SER A 117 -9.17 -12.14 4.76
N ALA A 118 -7.94 -11.69 5.04
CA ALA A 118 -6.98 -12.43 5.85
C ALA A 118 -7.10 -12.18 7.37
N TYR A 119 -7.58 -10.99 7.77
CA TYR A 119 -7.64 -10.57 9.17
C TYR A 119 -9.03 -10.07 9.56
N THR A 120 -9.49 -10.44 10.77
CA THR A 120 -10.72 -9.89 11.32
C THR A 120 -10.51 -8.43 11.74
N ILE A 121 -11.12 -7.51 11.01
CA ILE A 121 -11.09 -6.07 11.31
C ILE A 121 -12.39 -5.69 12.06
N PRO A 122 -12.31 -5.30 13.35
CA PRO A 122 -13.50 -5.05 14.16
C PRO A 122 -14.18 -3.72 13.85
N GLU A 123 -13.43 -2.72 13.38
CA GLU A 123 -13.93 -1.36 13.13
C GLU A 123 -13.20 -0.73 11.94
N TYR A 124 -13.95 0.05 11.15
CA TYR A 124 -13.46 0.79 9.97
C TYR A 124 -13.64 2.30 10.15
N PRO A 125 -12.73 3.14 9.61
CA PRO A 125 -11.53 2.75 8.88
C PRO A 125 -10.47 2.14 9.79
N ASN A 126 -9.63 1.26 9.23
CA ASN A 126 -8.56 0.59 9.97
C ASN A 126 -7.25 0.65 9.19
N VAL A 127 -6.12 0.69 9.88
CA VAL A 127 -4.80 0.66 9.25
C VAL A 127 -3.96 -0.43 9.87
N LEU A 128 -3.57 -1.40 9.03
CA LEU A 128 -2.68 -2.50 9.38
C LEU A 128 -1.32 -2.30 8.70
N VAL A 129 -0.25 -2.51 9.45
CA VAL A 129 1.13 -2.28 9.02
C VAL A 129 1.90 -3.59 9.10
N TYR A 130 2.31 -4.08 7.93
CA TYR A 130 3.25 -5.16 7.75
C TYR A 130 4.65 -4.55 7.73
N GLY A 131 5.45 -4.77 8.77
CA GLY A 131 6.87 -4.43 8.77
C GLY A 131 7.69 -5.68 8.99
N TYR A 132 8.69 -5.64 9.88
CA TYR A 132 9.52 -6.80 10.15
C TYR A 132 8.69 -7.96 10.73
N MET A 133 8.34 -8.93 9.90
CA MET A 133 7.54 -10.09 10.25
C MET A 133 8.24 -11.38 9.82
N THR A 134 8.68 -12.19 10.79
CA THR A 134 9.46 -13.42 10.57
C THR A 134 8.62 -14.69 10.53
N SER A 135 7.32 -14.61 10.83
CA SER A 135 6.42 -15.77 10.86
C SER A 135 5.00 -15.41 10.43
N ARG A 136 4.37 -16.30 9.66
CA ARG A 136 2.98 -16.16 9.16
C ARG A 136 1.94 -16.09 10.27
N GLN A 137 2.29 -16.52 11.48
CA GLN A 137 1.42 -16.43 12.66
C GLN A 137 1.40 -15.03 13.29
N GLN A 138 2.34 -14.15 12.91
CA GLN A 138 2.36 -12.78 13.41
C GLN A 138 1.22 -12.00 12.77
N THR A 139 0.49 -11.24 13.60
CA THR A 139 -0.48 -10.28 13.12
C THR A 139 0.22 -8.98 12.78
N PRO A 140 -0.16 -8.30 11.68
CA PRO A 140 0.35 -6.97 11.37
C PRO A 140 0.01 -6.01 12.51
N ALA A 141 0.85 -4.99 12.69
CA ALA A 141 0.61 -4.00 13.72
C ALA A 141 -0.58 -3.11 13.31
N GLN A 142 -1.46 -2.82 14.25
CA GLN A 142 -2.59 -1.92 14.01
C GLN A 142 -2.24 -0.51 14.47
N ALA A 143 -2.61 0.50 13.67
CA ALA A 143 -2.55 1.90 14.10
C ALA A 143 -3.68 2.17 15.11
N GLU A 144 -3.36 2.87 16.20
CA GLU A 144 -4.34 3.19 17.24
C GLU A 144 -5.40 4.19 16.78
N LYS A 145 -5.02 5.08 15.85
CA LYS A 145 -5.88 6.13 15.30
C LYS A 145 -5.61 6.33 13.83
N ILE A 146 -6.61 6.82 13.12
CA ILE A 146 -6.44 7.29 11.74
C ILE A 146 -5.91 8.73 11.77
N SER A 147 -4.60 8.84 12.00
CA SER A 147 -3.83 10.07 11.89
C SER A 147 -2.43 9.78 11.39
N GLU A 148 -1.83 10.74 10.69
CA GLU A 148 -0.47 10.63 10.17
C GLU A 148 0.53 10.24 11.26
N GLN A 149 0.49 10.93 12.41
CA GLN A 149 1.38 10.64 13.53
C GLN A 149 1.23 9.22 14.09
N SER A 150 -0.02 8.72 14.23
CA SER A 150 -0.26 7.37 14.77
C SER A 150 0.22 6.29 13.80
N ILE A 151 0.00 6.51 12.50
CA ILE A 151 0.41 5.58 11.44
C ILE A 151 1.93 5.59 11.29
N ALA A 152 2.56 6.77 11.25
CA ALA A 152 4.00 6.93 11.21
C ALA A 152 4.69 6.27 12.42
N SER A 153 4.17 6.49 13.63
CA SER A 153 4.68 5.82 14.83
C SER A 153 4.52 4.30 14.75
N THR A 154 3.43 3.81 14.16
CA THR A 154 3.19 2.38 13.97
C THR A 154 4.17 1.77 12.97
N ILE A 155 4.41 2.45 11.84
CA ILE A 155 5.44 2.08 10.87
C ILE A 155 6.81 2.01 11.55
N CYS A 156 7.22 3.08 12.24
CA CYS A 156 8.50 3.10 12.91
C CYS A 156 8.68 1.96 13.92
N ARG A 157 7.61 1.62 14.66
CA ARG A 157 7.63 0.48 15.58
C ARG A 157 7.86 -0.85 14.88
N THR A 158 7.28 -1.07 13.70
CA THR A 158 7.45 -2.32 12.94
C THR A 158 8.77 -2.38 12.18
N MET A 159 9.42 -1.23 11.95
CA MET A 159 10.73 -1.12 11.32
C MET A 159 11.90 -1.29 12.31
N ASN A 160 11.67 -1.28 13.62
CA ASN A 160 12.72 -1.18 14.66
C ASN A 160 13.84 -2.25 14.61
N ASN A 161 13.63 -3.37 13.91
CA ASN A 161 14.62 -4.42 13.77
C ASN A 161 15.61 -4.19 12.60
N TRP A 162 15.39 -3.18 11.75
CA TRP A 162 16.35 -2.77 10.72
C TRP A 162 17.30 -1.70 11.29
N GLY A 163 18.61 -1.93 11.16
CA GLY A 163 19.64 -1.20 11.92
C GLY A 163 19.75 0.31 11.64
N ASP A 164 19.26 0.79 10.51
CA ASP A 164 19.30 2.20 10.08
C ASP A 164 18.05 3.01 10.48
N VAL A 165 17.04 2.35 11.06
CA VAL A 165 15.71 2.92 11.31
C VAL A 165 15.67 3.90 12.46
N ARG A 166 16.53 3.74 13.48
CA ARG A 166 16.52 4.61 14.67
C ARG A 166 16.76 6.08 14.36
N ALA A 167 17.69 6.40 13.46
CA ALA A 167 17.96 7.78 13.06
C ALA A 167 16.83 8.34 12.21
N TYR A 168 16.23 7.48 11.39
CA TYR A 168 15.17 7.83 10.47
C TYR A 168 13.84 8.12 11.22
N CYS A 169 13.41 7.22 12.10
CA CYS A 169 12.20 7.35 12.90
C CYS A 169 12.26 8.40 14.03
N ALA A 170 13.44 8.97 14.30
CA ALA A 170 13.58 10.13 15.17
C ALA A 170 13.23 11.45 14.45
N SER A 171 13.10 11.43 13.12
CA SER A 171 12.83 12.61 12.27
C SER A 171 11.43 12.66 11.65
N VAL A 172 10.62 11.62 11.88
CA VAL A 172 9.23 11.48 11.46
C VAL A 172 8.31 11.82 12.62
#